data_AF-A0A957QQS0-F1
#
_entry.id   AF-A0A957QQS0-F1
#
_cell.length_a   1.000
_cell.length_b   1.000
_cell.length_c   1.000
_cell.angle_alpha   90.00
_cell.angle_beta   90.00
_cell.angle_gamma   90.00
#
_symmetry.space_group_name_H-M   'P 1'
#
loop_
_entity.id
_entity.type
_entity.pdbx_description
1 polymer ?
#
loop_
_entity_poly.entity_id
_entity_poly.type
_entity_poly.pdbx_seq_one_letter_code
_entity_poly.pdbx_strand_id
1 'polypeptide(L)'
;AYNPEMRDPLVLAPSDDGAHVGFWAGLQEKGHSTTHFFADNGQPRWQRYACPPAMIDHAQRQLKLVHDLEYLPDPYAAAFQNWGQDPYGGAWNSWNIHVKGWEVREQMLQPLPDWPVHIIGEAYSAAQGWIEGALQTSATLLDRWRS
;
A
#
# COMPACT_ATOMS: atom_id res chain seq x y z
N ALA A 1 8.62 23.17 8.27
CA ALA A 1 9.37 23.78 9.38
C ALA A 1 10.15 22.66 10.07
N TYR A 2 11.46 22.85 10.29
CA TYR A 2 12.33 21.90 10.96
C TYR A 2 12.10 21.98 12.48
N ASN A 3 11.72 20.85 13.11
CA ASN A 3 11.54 20.78 14.57
C ASN A 3 12.83 20.20 15.21
N PRO A 4 13.62 21.00 15.95
CA PRO A 4 14.89 20.57 16.52
C PRO A 4 14.78 19.52 17.65
N GLU A 5 13.56 19.21 18.14
CA GLU A 5 13.34 18.14 19.12
C GLU A 5 13.28 16.73 18.49
N MET A 6 13.10 16.60 17.17
CA MET A 6 13.11 15.30 16.47
C MET A 6 14.52 14.91 16.05
N ARG A 7 15.45 14.81 17.00
CA ARG A 7 16.85 14.49 16.69
C ARG A 7 17.09 13.03 16.32
N ASP A 8 16.21 12.11 16.74
CA ASP A 8 16.27 10.69 16.41
C ASP A 8 14.85 10.13 16.13
N PRO A 9 14.27 10.35 14.93
CA PRO A 9 12.97 9.80 14.61
C PRO A 9 13.07 8.29 14.35
N LEU A 10 12.45 7.48 15.19
CA LEU A 10 12.21 6.07 14.92
C LEU A 10 10.86 5.91 14.23
N VAL A 11 10.88 5.39 13.00
CA VAL A 11 9.67 5.06 12.24
C VAL A 11 9.54 3.54 12.18
N LEU A 12 8.41 3.02 12.67
CA LEU A 12 8.00 1.64 12.41
C LEU A 12 6.89 1.67 11.36
N ALA A 13 7.11 0.99 10.24
CA ALA A 13 6.13 0.77 9.19
C ALA A 13 5.94 -0.75 9.00
N PRO A 14 5.21 -1.43 9.90
CA PRO A 14 4.96 -2.86 9.75
C PRO A 14 4.08 -3.06 8.52
N SER A 15 4.58 -3.85 7.57
CA SER A 15 3.89 -4.20 6.33
C SER A 15 3.72 -5.71 6.33
N ASP A 16 2.52 -6.18 6.68
CA ASP A 16 2.21 -7.60 6.77
C ASP A 16 1.44 -8.07 5.54
N ASP A 17 1.81 -9.25 5.03
CA ASP A 17 1.17 -9.92 3.91
C ASP A 17 0.57 -11.29 4.32
N GLY A 18 -0.26 -11.85 3.45
CA GLY A 18 -0.80 -13.21 3.60
C GLY A 18 -1.51 -13.48 4.93
N ALA A 19 -1.06 -14.51 5.65
CA ALA A 19 -1.71 -14.99 6.88
C ALA A 19 -1.61 -14.01 8.07
N HIS A 20 -0.70 -13.02 8.01
CA HIS A 20 -0.43 -12.11 9.12
C HIS A 20 -1.34 -10.88 9.13
N VAL A 21 -2.08 -10.63 8.04
CA VAL A 21 -3.08 -9.55 7.94
C VAL A 21 -4.20 -9.71 8.98
N GLY A 22 -4.54 -10.96 9.34
CA GLY A 22 -5.62 -11.26 10.30
C GLY A 22 -5.36 -10.72 11.71
N PHE A 23 -4.10 -10.60 12.12
CA PHE A 23 -3.72 -10.09 13.43
C PHE A 23 -4.11 -8.61 13.59
N TRP A 24 -3.68 -7.76 12.65
CA TRP A 24 -4.01 -6.33 12.66
C TRP A 24 -5.48 -6.08 12.32
N ALA A 25 -6.09 -6.90 11.47
CA ALA A 25 -7.53 -6.83 11.23
C ALA A 25 -8.34 -7.02 12.52
N GLY A 26 -7.90 -7.89 13.43
CA GLY A 26 -8.54 -8.08 14.74
C GLY A 26 -8.42 -6.89 15.70
N LEU A 27 -7.42 -6.02 15.49
CA LEU A 27 -7.21 -4.80 16.27
C LEU A 27 -7.90 -3.57 15.65
N GLN A 28 -8.55 -3.72 14.48
CA GLN A 28 -9.34 -2.65 13.88
C GLN A 28 -10.62 -2.42 14.69
N GLU A 29 -10.96 -1.16 14.92
CA GLU A 29 -12.27 -0.80 15.46
C GLU A 29 -13.35 -1.09 14.42
N LYS A 30 -14.50 -1.61 14.85
CA LYS A 30 -15.64 -1.86 13.95
C LYS A 30 -16.07 -0.55 13.29
N GLY A 31 -16.08 -0.53 11.96
CA GLY A 31 -16.44 0.67 11.18
C GLY A 31 -15.27 1.60 10.86
N HIS A 32 -14.04 1.24 11.23
CA HIS A 32 -12.85 1.97 10.83
C HIS A 32 -12.56 1.75 9.33
N SER A 33 -12.98 2.71 8.51
CA SER A 33 -12.63 2.76 7.09
C SER A 33 -11.31 3.51 6.92
N THR A 34 -10.35 2.86 6.28
CA THR A 34 -9.10 3.51 5.82
C THR A 34 -9.18 3.94 4.36
N THR A 35 -10.39 3.92 3.78
CA THR A 35 -10.61 4.04 2.35
C THR A 35 -11.40 5.30 2.02
N HIS A 36 -10.64 6.36 1.77
CA HIS A 36 -11.17 7.67 1.44
C HIS A 36 -10.39 8.23 0.25
N PHE A 37 -10.96 8.10 -0.96
CA PHE A 37 -10.47 8.81 -2.14
C PHE A 37 -11.07 10.23 -2.13
N PHE A 38 -10.43 11.20 -1.48
CA PHE A 38 -10.98 12.57 -1.43
C PHE A 38 -9.93 13.68 -1.51
N ALA A 39 -10.41 14.81 -2.04
CA ALA A 39 -9.65 16.01 -2.42
C ALA A 39 -8.82 16.60 -1.27
N ASP A 40 -7.71 17.23 -1.63
CA ASP A 40 -6.80 17.85 -0.68
C ASP A 40 -7.48 18.99 0.08
N ASN A 41 -7.76 18.79 1.36
CA ASN A 41 -8.42 19.76 2.24
C ASN A 41 -7.46 20.47 3.21
N GLY A 42 -6.14 20.39 2.98
CA GLY A 42 -5.12 21.07 3.77
C GLY A 42 -4.80 20.45 5.14
N GLN A 43 -5.55 19.44 5.60
CA GLN A 43 -5.21 18.69 6.83
C GLN A 43 -4.03 17.71 6.62
N PRO A 44 -3.17 17.48 7.63
CA PRO A 44 -2.09 16.50 7.52
C PRO A 44 -2.61 15.08 7.30
N ARG A 45 -2.02 14.34 6.34
CA ARG A 45 -2.48 13.00 5.94
C ARG A 45 -2.55 11.99 7.09
N TRP A 46 -1.66 12.06 8.08
CA TRP A 46 -1.65 11.13 9.22
C TRP A 46 -2.83 11.33 10.19
N GLN A 47 -3.44 12.51 10.25
CA GLN A 47 -4.69 12.70 10.99
C GLN A 47 -5.88 12.02 10.31
N ARG A 48 -5.77 11.77 8.99
CA ARG A 48 -6.81 11.14 8.17
C ARG A 48 -6.77 9.61 8.22
N TYR A 49 -5.65 9.03 8.68
CA TYR A 49 -5.41 7.60 8.82
C TYR A 49 -5.20 7.22 10.29
N ALA A 50 -5.97 7.84 11.19
CA ALA A 50 -5.75 7.73 12.63
C ALA A 50 -5.60 6.26 13.06
N CYS A 51 -4.44 5.92 13.62
CA CYS A 51 -4.15 4.57 14.07
C CYS A 51 -4.90 4.29 15.38
N PRO A 52 -5.65 3.19 15.50
CA PRO A 52 -6.31 2.81 16.75
C PRO A 52 -5.30 2.69 17.91
N PRO A 53 -5.62 3.16 19.13
CA PRO A 53 -4.70 3.12 20.27
C PRO A 53 -4.13 1.72 20.56
N ALA A 54 -4.96 0.68 20.43
CA ALA A 54 -4.52 -0.70 20.63
C ALA A 54 -3.44 -1.17 19.64
N MET A 55 -3.45 -0.64 18.40
CA MET A 55 -2.40 -0.93 17.41
C MET A 55 -1.10 -0.21 17.77
N ILE A 56 -1.20 1.03 18.26
CA ILE A 56 -0.05 1.81 18.72
C ILE A 56 0.63 1.08 19.90
N ASP A 57 -0.14 0.65 20.90
CA ASP A 57 0.37 -0.08 22.05
C ASP A 57 1.09 -1.37 21.64
N HIS A 58 0.52 -2.09 20.66
CA HIS A 58 1.14 -3.32 20.17
C HIS A 58 2.43 -3.05 19.40
N ALA A 59 2.44 -2.06 18.51
CA ALA A 59 3.62 -1.66 17.76
C ALA A 59 4.76 -1.21 18.70
N GLN A 60 4.44 -0.39 19.70
CA GLN A 60 5.40 0.03 20.72
C GLN A 60 5.96 -1.16 21.52
N ARG A 61 5.12 -2.13 21.87
CA ARG A 61 5.57 -3.36 22.55
C ARG A 61 6.53 -4.17 21.68
N GLN A 62 6.24 -4.35 20.40
CA GLN A 62 7.11 -5.08 19.47
C GLN A 62 8.47 -4.38 19.32
N LEU A 63 8.47 -3.05 19.18
CA LEU A 63 9.71 -2.26 19.13
C LEU A 63 10.58 -2.46 20.37
N LYS A 64 9.97 -2.39 21.57
CA LYS A 64 10.69 -2.63 22.83
C LYS A 64 11.32 -4.02 22.87
N LEU A 65 10.60 -5.04 22.42
CA LEU A 65 11.09 -6.42 22.41
C LEU A 65 12.22 -6.65 21.38
N VAL A 66 12.04 -6.18 20.15
CA VAL A 66 13.01 -6.40 19.06
C VAL A 66 14.32 -5.65 19.30
N HIS A 67 14.24 -4.48 19.93
CA HIS A 67 15.40 -3.61 20.18
C HIS A 67 15.89 -3.61 21.63
N ASP A 68 15.33 -4.48 22.48
CA ASP A 68 15.66 -4.59 23.91
C ASP A 68 15.63 -3.24 24.65
N LEU A 69 14.55 -2.46 24.43
CA LEU A 69 14.37 -1.14 25.01
C LEU A 69 13.51 -1.20 26.28
N GLU A 70 14.05 -0.69 27.38
CA GLU A 70 13.32 -0.55 28.65
C GLU A 70 12.27 0.58 28.58
N TYR A 71 12.56 1.64 27.82
CA TYR A 71 11.70 2.80 27.65
C TYR A 71 11.55 3.16 26.17
N LEU A 72 10.32 3.53 25.79
CA LEU A 72 9.99 4.12 24.49
C LEU A 72 9.00 5.25 24.77
N PRO A 73 9.24 6.48 24.28
CA PRO A 73 8.28 7.57 24.41
C PRO A 73 7.06 7.32 23.51
N ASP A 74 5.96 8.01 23.82
CA ASP A 74 4.78 8.00 22.96
C ASP A 74 5.12 8.54 21.56
N PRO A 75 4.56 7.95 20.49
CA PRO A 75 4.85 8.36 19.13
C PRO A 75 4.33 9.78 18.88
N TYR A 76 5.14 10.59 18.21
CA TYR A 76 4.74 11.92 17.76
C TYR A 76 3.52 11.88 16.82
N ALA A 77 3.43 10.84 15.98
CA ALA A 77 2.28 10.58 15.10
C ALA A 77 2.19 9.08 14.78
N ALA A 78 0.98 8.58 14.56
CA ALA A 78 0.73 7.21 14.11
C ALA A 78 -0.38 7.20 13.06
N ALA A 79 -0.19 6.40 12.00
CA ALA A 79 -1.16 6.22 10.94
C ALA A 79 -1.27 4.75 10.53
N PHE A 80 -2.47 4.31 10.16
CA PHE A 80 -2.76 2.95 9.72
C PHE A 80 -3.53 2.96 8.39
N GLN A 81 -3.10 2.12 7.45
CA GLN A 81 -3.77 1.93 6.17
C GLN A 81 -3.98 0.44 5.92
N ASN A 82 -5.23 0.04 5.66
CA ASN A 82 -5.56 -1.30 5.21
C ASN A 82 -5.86 -1.28 3.71
N TRP A 83 -4.92 -1.77 2.90
CA TRP A 83 -5.09 -1.84 1.45
C TRP A 83 -6.00 -2.98 0.98
N GLY A 84 -6.38 -3.91 1.86
CA GLY A 84 -7.33 -4.98 1.56
C GLY A 84 -8.79 -4.55 1.63
N GLN A 85 -9.09 -3.35 2.11
CA GLN A 85 -10.45 -2.80 2.13
C GLN A 85 -10.85 -2.24 0.75
N ASP A 86 -12.15 -2.32 0.44
CA ASP A 86 -12.73 -1.62 -0.72
C ASP A 86 -12.47 -0.11 -0.63
N PRO A 87 -12.09 0.57 -1.72
CA PRO A 87 -12.19 0.12 -3.12
C PRO A 87 -10.88 -0.49 -3.68
N TYR A 88 -9.86 -0.69 -2.86
CA TYR A 88 -8.54 -1.13 -3.35
C TYR A 88 -8.47 -2.65 -3.53
N GLY A 89 -9.01 -3.42 -2.57
CA GLY A 89 -9.13 -4.87 -2.66
C GLY A 89 -7.80 -5.65 -2.61
N GLY A 90 -6.67 -4.97 -2.34
CA GLY A 90 -5.33 -5.53 -2.24
C GLY A 90 -4.23 -4.50 -2.55
N ALA A 91 -3.07 -4.59 -1.89
CA ALA A 91 -1.88 -3.76 -2.17
C ALA A 91 -0.88 -4.41 -3.14
N TRP A 92 -0.99 -5.71 -3.36
CA TRP A 92 -0.02 -6.51 -4.10
C TRP A 92 -0.76 -7.47 -5.03
N ASN A 93 -0.26 -7.61 -6.24
CA ASN A 93 -0.79 -8.53 -7.25
C ASN A 93 0.29 -9.55 -7.61
N SER A 94 -0.10 -10.80 -7.82
CA SER A 94 0.80 -11.84 -8.31
C SER A 94 0.11 -12.64 -9.40
N TRP A 95 0.89 -13.10 -10.38
CA TRP A 95 0.38 -14.08 -11.33
C TRP A 95 0.01 -15.38 -10.60
N ASN A 96 -1.18 -15.89 -10.91
CA ASN A 96 -1.58 -17.22 -10.44
C ASN A 96 -0.64 -18.29 -11.02
N ILE A 97 -0.47 -19.38 -10.27
CA ILE A 97 0.33 -20.52 -10.71
C ILE A 97 -0.21 -21.01 -12.07
N HIS A 98 0.71 -21.34 -12.98
CA HIS A 98 0.44 -21.77 -14.37
C HIS A 98 -0.12 -20.69 -15.31
N VAL A 99 -0.26 -19.43 -14.86
CA VAL A 99 -0.54 -18.32 -15.78
C VAL A 99 0.72 -17.91 -16.50
N LYS A 100 0.67 -17.89 -17.83
CA LYS A 100 1.71 -17.30 -18.66
C LYS A 100 1.54 -15.78 -18.67
N GLY A 101 2.10 -15.12 -17.64
CA GLY A 101 1.93 -13.68 -17.44
C GLY A 101 2.31 -12.82 -18.66
N TRP A 102 3.28 -13.25 -19.47
CA TRP A 102 3.63 -12.54 -20.70
C TRP A 102 2.52 -12.58 -21.75
N GLU A 103 1.77 -13.68 -21.91
CA GLU A 103 0.65 -13.73 -22.86
C GLU A 103 -0.51 -12.86 -22.39
N VAL A 104 -0.82 -12.92 -21.09
CA VAL A 104 -1.93 -12.13 -20.50
C VAL A 104 -1.62 -10.64 -20.51
N ARG A 105 -0.38 -10.23 -20.22
CA ARG A 105 0.05 -8.83 -20.31
C ARG A 105 -0.20 -8.25 -21.69
N GLU A 106 0.16 -8.98 -22.74
CA GLU A 106 -0.04 -8.53 -24.12
C GLU A 106 -1.53 -8.36 -24.46
N GLN A 107 -2.38 -9.26 -23.97
CA GLN A 107 -3.83 -9.17 -24.13
C GLN A 107 -4.43 -8.00 -23.34
N MET A 108 -3.95 -7.74 -22.12
CA MET A 108 -4.47 -6.66 -21.28
C MET A 108 -4.13 -5.27 -21.79
N LEU A 109 -3.09 -5.11 -22.63
CA LEU A 109 -2.84 -3.83 -23.27
C LEU A 109 -4.01 -3.36 -24.14
N GLN A 110 -4.78 -4.28 -24.73
CA GLN A 110 -6.04 -3.98 -25.42
C GLN A 110 -6.97 -5.20 -25.38
N PRO A 111 -7.71 -5.40 -24.26
CA PRO A 111 -8.50 -6.61 -24.06
C PRO A 111 -9.71 -6.69 -25.00
N LEU A 112 -10.14 -5.53 -25.53
CA LEU A 112 -11.25 -5.39 -26.47
C LEU A 112 -10.69 -4.86 -27.80
N PRO A 113 -10.47 -5.73 -28.82
CA PRO A 113 -9.80 -5.34 -30.06
C PRO A 113 -10.48 -4.20 -30.82
N ASP A 114 -11.80 -4.15 -30.78
CA ASP A 114 -12.60 -3.15 -31.50
C ASP A 114 -12.79 -1.83 -30.74
N TRP A 115 -12.28 -1.75 -29.51
CA TRP A 115 -12.46 -0.60 -28.63
C TRP A 115 -11.10 0.01 -28.29
N PRO A 116 -10.99 1.36 -28.26
CA PRO A 116 -9.77 2.05 -27.83
C PRO A 116 -9.67 2.07 -26.30
N VAL A 117 -9.78 0.89 -25.68
CA VAL A 117 -9.71 0.68 -24.24
C VAL A 117 -8.45 -0.11 -23.93
N HIS A 118 -7.62 0.45 -23.07
CA HIS A 118 -6.31 -0.10 -22.72
C HIS A 118 -6.21 -0.25 -21.20
N ILE A 119 -5.73 -1.39 -20.73
CA ILE A 119 -5.47 -1.62 -19.31
C ILE A 119 -3.95 -1.52 -19.09
N ILE A 120 -3.56 -0.57 -18.26
CA ILE A 120 -2.18 -0.36 -17.81
C ILE A 120 -2.14 -0.36 -16.28
N GLY A 121 -0.97 -0.60 -15.73
CA GLY A 121 -0.78 -0.68 -14.29
C GLY A 121 0.17 -1.81 -13.90
N GLU A 122 0.51 -1.84 -12.61
CA GLU A 122 1.45 -2.80 -12.04
C GLU A 122 0.90 -4.25 -12.10
N ALA A 123 -0.41 -4.44 -11.87
CA ALA A 123 -1.02 -5.75 -11.69
C ALA A 123 -0.79 -6.74 -12.85
N TYR A 124 -0.73 -6.23 -14.08
CA TYR A 124 -0.52 -7.01 -15.31
C TYR A 124 0.89 -6.80 -15.90
N SER A 125 1.85 -6.35 -15.10
CA SER A 125 3.22 -6.11 -15.52
C SER A 125 4.15 -7.31 -15.28
N ALA A 126 5.42 -7.18 -15.70
CA ALA A 126 6.47 -8.14 -15.36
C ALA A 126 7.22 -7.79 -14.05
N ALA A 127 6.94 -6.63 -13.47
CA ALA A 127 7.56 -6.14 -12.23
C ALA A 127 6.46 -5.82 -11.21
N GLN A 128 5.71 -6.85 -10.84
CA GLN A 128 4.62 -6.74 -9.88
C GLN A 128 5.14 -6.32 -8.50
N GLY A 129 4.37 -5.47 -7.83
CA GLY A 129 4.70 -4.87 -6.54
C GLY A 129 5.53 -3.59 -6.58
N TRP A 130 5.94 -3.14 -7.78
CA TRP A 130 6.85 -2.02 -7.97
C TRP A 130 6.26 -0.98 -8.93
N ILE A 131 6.62 0.30 -8.71
CA ILE A 131 6.21 1.42 -9.57
C ILE A 131 6.67 1.20 -11.02
N GLU A 132 7.83 0.58 -11.17
CA GLU A 132 8.46 0.22 -12.43
C GLU A 132 7.54 -0.63 -13.31
N GLY A 133 6.72 -1.52 -12.72
CA GLY A 133 5.74 -2.33 -13.44
C GLY A 133 4.63 -1.49 -14.08
N ALA A 134 4.15 -0.47 -13.37
CA ALA A 134 3.15 0.47 -13.89
C ALA A 134 3.74 1.37 -15.00
N LEU A 135 4.98 1.80 -14.85
CA LEU A 135 5.68 2.60 -15.86
C LEU A 135 5.96 1.78 -17.14
N GLN A 136 6.35 0.51 -17.00
CA GLN A 136 6.61 -0.37 -18.13
C GLN A 136 5.38 -0.57 -19.02
N THR A 137 4.23 -0.89 -18.43
CA THR A 137 2.99 -1.11 -19.19
C THR A 137 2.51 0.18 -19.88
N SER A 138 2.65 1.33 -19.20
CA SER A 138 2.39 2.65 -19.78
C SER A 138 3.29 2.96 -20.97
N ALA A 139 4.60 2.75 -20.83
CA ALA A 139 5.56 2.99 -21.91
C ALA A 139 5.29 2.08 -23.12
N THR A 140 4.97 0.81 -22.88
CA THR A 140 4.67 -0.16 -23.94
C THR A 140 3.45 0.26 -24.76
N LEU A 141 2.40 0.76 -24.10
CA LEU A 141 1.22 1.30 -24.79
C LEU A 141 1.58 2.52 -25.64
N LEU A 142 2.37 3.46 -25.10
CA LEU A 142 2.76 4.67 -25.81
C LEU A 142 3.62 4.37 -27.04
N ASP A 143 4.51 3.39 -26.97
CA ASP A 143 5.33 2.98 -28.11
C ASP A 143 4.47 2.36 -29.22
N ARG A 144 3.47 1.54 -28.88
CA ARG A 144 2.50 0.99 -29.84
C ARG A 144 1.64 2.04 -30.50
N TRP A 145 1.31 3.10 -29.78
CA TRP A 145 0.46 4.16 -30.31
C TRP A 145 1.21 5.07 -31.30
N ARG A 146 2.54 5.07 -31.22
CA ARG A 146 3.42 5.87 -32.09
C ARG A 146 3.86 5.14 -33.37
N SER A 147 3.72 3.82 -33.42
CA SER A 147 4.06 2.95 -34.57
C SER A 147 2.89 2.79 -35.51
#